data_AF-A0A397VKP9-F1
#
_entry.id   AF-A0A397VKP9-F1
#
_cell.length_a   1.000
_cell.length_b   1.000
_cell.length_c   1.000
_cell.angle_alpha   90.00
_cell.angle_beta   90.00
_cell.angle_gamma   90.00
#
_symmetry.space_group_name_H-M   'P 1'
#
loop_
_entity.id
_entity.type
_entity.pdbx_description
1 polymer ?
#
loop_
_entity_poly.entity_id
_entity_poly.type
_entity_poly.pdbx_seq_one_letter_code
_entity_poly.pdbx_strand_id
1 'polypeptide(L)'
;MTTAYIKILAELSNADPPDITIPSITYDITMSIDTQVDITYSKLFQVTRQGKKKTLVYAFYLGQLLEVFMTLPAQRTILQSRLTKYYALAAARTYHIFNKWGETYHEN
;
A
#
# COMPACT_ATOMS: atom_id res chain seq x y z
N MET A 1 -3.63 34.06 2.13
CA MET A 1 -3.79 32.59 2.00
C MET A 1 -2.46 32.01 1.53
N THR A 2 -2.00 30.96 2.18
CA THR A 2 -0.64 30.40 2.08
C THR A 2 -0.38 29.80 0.70
N THR A 3 0.63 30.31 -0.01
CA THR A 3 1.06 29.85 -1.35
C THR A 3 1.27 28.35 -1.45
N ALA A 4 1.58 27.69 -0.33
CA ALA A 4 1.67 26.23 -0.21
C ALA A 4 0.32 25.54 -0.46
N TYR A 5 -0.79 26.08 0.04
CA TYR A 5 -2.13 25.51 -0.12
C TYR A 5 -2.56 25.51 -1.60
N ILE A 6 -2.32 26.61 -2.31
CA ILE A 6 -2.64 26.73 -3.74
C ILE A 6 -1.78 25.77 -4.57
N LYS A 7 -0.50 25.60 -4.21
CA LYS A 7 0.38 24.62 -4.88
C LYS A 7 -0.07 23.18 -4.65
N ILE A 8 -0.50 22.85 -3.43
CA ILE A 8 -1.05 21.52 -3.10
C ILE A 8 -2.32 21.27 -3.92
N LEU A 9 -3.24 22.23 -3.97
CA LEU A 9 -4.45 22.11 -4.79
C LEU A 9 -4.12 21.98 -6.28
N ALA A 10 -3.19 22.76 -6.81
CA ALA A 10 -2.79 22.65 -8.21
C ALA A 10 -2.10 21.31 -8.53
N GLU A 11 -1.31 20.73 -7.61
CA GLU A 11 -0.71 19.40 -7.77
C GLU A 11 -1.79 18.30 -7.70
N LEU A 12 -2.83 18.49 -6.89
CA LEU A 12 -3.98 17.58 -6.81
C LEU A 12 -4.91 17.69 -8.03
N SER A 13 -5.07 18.88 -8.59
CA SER A 13 -5.98 19.17 -9.71
C SER A 13 -5.38 18.91 -11.10
N ASN A 14 -4.06 19.03 -11.27
CA ASN A 14 -3.37 18.77 -12.56
C ASN A 14 -2.99 17.30 -12.75
N ALA A 15 -3.54 16.38 -11.95
CA ALA A 15 -3.30 14.96 -12.15
C ALA A 15 -4.17 14.44 -13.31
N ASP A 16 -3.80 14.77 -14.55
CA ASP A 16 -4.04 13.82 -15.65
C ASP A 16 -3.56 12.46 -15.14
N PRO A 17 -4.34 11.37 -15.26
CA PRO A 17 -3.80 10.07 -14.93
C PRO A 17 -2.62 9.88 -15.88
N PRO A 18 -1.36 9.83 -15.38
CA PRO A 18 -0.35 9.19 -16.19
C PRO A 18 -0.92 7.80 -16.48
N ASP A 19 -0.61 7.26 -17.65
CA ASP A 19 -0.88 5.86 -17.98
C ASP A 19 -0.14 4.99 -16.95
N ILE A 20 -0.76 4.82 -15.78
CA ILE A 20 -0.23 4.09 -14.66
C ILE A 20 -0.81 2.73 -14.85
N THR A 21 -0.02 1.86 -15.46
CA THR A 21 -0.20 0.43 -15.28
C THR A 21 -0.03 0.15 -13.79
N ILE A 22 -1.14 0.16 -13.04
CA ILE A 22 -1.17 -0.26 -11.66
C ILE A 22 -0.92 -1.76 -11.71
N PRO A 23 0.18 -2.26 -11.12
CA PRO A 23 0.36 -3.69 -11.06
C PRO A 23 -0.77 -4.27 -10.22
N SER A 24 -1.66 -5.03 -10.86
CA SER A 24 -2.60 -5.89 -10.14
C SER A 24 -1.75 -6.89 -9.37
N ILE A 25 -1.56 -6.66 -8.07
CA ILE A 25 -1.00 -7.70 -7.21
C ILE A 25 -2.13 -8.70 -7.01
N THR A 26 -2.13 -9.74 -7.83
CA THR A 26 -2.87 -10.95 -7.52
C THR A 26 -2.11 -11.64 -6.40
N TYR A 27 -2.69 -11.67 -5.20
CA TYR A 27 -2.17 -12.50 -4.12
C TYR A 27 -2.23 -13.96 -4.56
N ASP A 28 -1.08 -14.61 -4.57
CA ASP A 28 -1.01 -16.02 -4.93
C ASP A 28 -1.40 -16.85 -3.70
N ILE A 29 -2.60 -17.43 -3.75
CA ILE A 29 -3.13 -18.27 -2.66
C ILE A 29 -2.29 -19.53 -2.40
N THR A 30 -1.39 -19.89 -3.32
CA THR A 30 -0.46 -21.02 -3.15
C THR A 30 0.82 -20.64 -2.40
N MET A 31 1.15 -19.34 -2.32
CA MET A 31 2.29 -18.85 -1.55
C MET A 31 1.93 -18.61 -0.09
N SER A 32 2.88 -18.90 0.81
CA SER A 32 2.73 -18.55 2.22
C SER A 32 2.59 -17.04 2.41
N ILE A 33 1.82 -16.63 3.42
CA ILE A 33 1.63 -15.21 3.77
C ILE A 33 2.98 -14.56 4.09
N ASP A 34 3.88 -15.27 4.78
CA ASP A 34 5.25 -14.83 5.04
C ASP A 34 5.97 -14.40 3.76
N THR A 35 5.99 -15.26 2.74
CA THR A 35 6.66 -14.99 1.47
C THR A 35 6.00 -13.82 0.74
N GLN A 36 4.67 -13.73 0.77
CA GLN A 36 3.94 -12.62 0.17
C GLN A 36 4.24 -11.28 0.83
N VAL A 37 4.38 -11.26 2.16
CA VAL A 37 4.79 -10.07 2.92
C VAL A 37 6.20 -9.64 2.52
N ASP A 38 7.15 -10.57 2.47
CA ASP A 38 8.55 -10.27 2.14
C ASP A 38 8.71 -9.74 0.71
N ILE A 39 8.01 -10.34 -0.25
CA ILE A 39 7.98 -9.88 -1.65
C ILE A 39 7.36 -8.48 -1.75
N THR A 40 6.20 -8.28 -1.12
CA THR A 40 5.48 -7.00 -1.19
C THR A 40 6.29 -5.89 -0.53
N TYR A 41 6.95 -6.18 0.59
CA TYR A 41 7.84 -5.25 1.26
C TYR A 41 9.07 -4.90 0.41
N SER A 42 9.69 -5.89 -0.22
CA SER A 42 10.82 -5.68 -1.12
C SER A 42 10.43 -4.79 -2.31
N LYS A 43 9.27 -5.05 -2.92
CA LYS A 43 8.72 -4.23 -4.01
C LYS A 43 8.40 -2.81 -3.54
N LEU A 44 7.79 -2.65 -2.36
CA LEU A 44 7.54 -1.34 -1.76
C LEU A 44 8.83 -0.53 -1.64
N PHE A 45 9.89 -1.15 -1.12
CA PHE A 45 11.19 -0.51 -1.00
C PHE A 45 11.75 -0.08 -2.37
N GLN A 46 11.67 -0.93 -3.39
CA GLN A 46 12.13 -0.63 -4.74
C GLN A 46 11.36 0.53 -5.39
N VAL A 47 10.04 0.58 -5.22
CA VAL A 47 9.20 1.59 -5.88
C VAL A 47 9.20 2.94 -5.18
N THR A 48 9.69 3.03 -3.94
CA THR A 48 9.80 4.31 -3.22
C THR A 48 10.56 5.38 -4.00
N ARG A 49 11.54 4.94 -4.82
CA ARG A 49 12.34 5.82 -5.69
C ARG A 49 11.70 6.10 -7.05
N GLN A 50 10.66 5.33 -7.43
CA GLN A 50 10.03 5.39 -8.74
C GLN A 50 8.77 6.28 -8.77
N GLY A 51 8.20 6.61 -7.61
CA GLY A 51 7.11 7.58 -7.52
C GLY A 51 6.12 7.31 -6.39
N LYS A 52 5.43 8.38 -5.97
CA LYS A 52 4.48 8.37 -4.85
C LYS A 52 3.32 7.38 -5.07
N LYS A 53 2.78 7.30 -6.29
CA LYS A 53 1.59 6.47 -6.59
C LYS A 53 1.85 4.97 -6.46
N LYS A 54 2.92 4.45 -7.08
CA LYS A 54 3.32 3.03 -6.94
C LYS A 54 3.62 2.69 -5.49
N THR A 55 4.28 3.60 -4.76
CA THR A 55 4.55 3.44 -3.33
C THR A 55 3.26 3.26 -2.53
N LEU A 56 2.23 4.06 -2.79
CA LEU A 56 0.93 3.95 -2.14
C LEU A 56 0.23 2.62 -2.45
N VAL A 57 0.31 2.14 -3.70
CA VAL A 57 -0.26 0.84 -4.11
C VAL A 57 0.39 -0.31 -3.34
N TYR A 58 1.73 -0.40 -3.33
CA TYR A 58 2.42 -1.46 -2.59
C TYR A 58 2.25 -1.33 -1.07
N ALA A 59 2.14 -0.10 -0.54
CA ALA A 59 1.85 0.12 0.88
C ALA A 59 0.42 -0.31 1.25
N PHE A 60 -0.55 -0.09 0.37
CA PHE A 60 -1.91 -0.59 0.54
C PHE A 60 -1.94 -2.12 0.58
N TYR A 61 -1.32 -2.78 -0.39
CA TYR A 61 -1.28 -4.24 -0.45
C TYR A 61 -0.53 -4.87 0.73
N LEU A 62 0.56 -4.25 1.18
CA LEU A 62 1.25 -4.69 2.39
C LEU A 62 0.35 -4.54 3.62
N GLY A 63 -0.39 -3.44 3.73
CA GLY A 63 -1.34 -3.23 4.81
C GLY A 63 -2.49 -4.22 4.79
N GLN A 64 -3.01 -4.58 3.62
CA GLN A 64 -4.04 -5.60 3.47
C GLN A 64 -3.55 -6.99 3.91
N LEU A 65 -2.31 -7.37 3.57
CA LEU A 65 -1.70 -8.60 4.08
C LEU A 65 -1.59 -8.60 5.61
N LEU A 66 -1.21 -7.46 6.21
CA LEU A 66 -1.06 -7.32 7.66
C LEU A 66 -2.41 -7.29 8.42
N GLU A 67 -3.43 -6.71 7.82
CA GLU A 67 -4.71 -6.42 8.49
C GLU A 67 -5.80 -7.45 8.20
N VAL A 68 -5.89 -7.98 6.97
CA VAL A 68 -6.99 -8.87 6.52
C VAL A 68 -6.61 -10.33 6.61
N PHE A 69 -5.45 -10.69 6.05
CA PHE A 69 -5.04 -12.10 5.96
C PHE A 69 -4.45 -12.63 7.28
N MET A 70 -4.28 -11.78 8.29
CA MET A 70 -3.79 -12.15 9.61
C MET A 70 -4.93 -12.19 10.62
N THR A 71 -5.41 -13.40 10.89
CA THR A 71 -6.49 -13.64 11.86
C THR A 71 -6.00 -13.64 13.32
N LEU A 72 -4.71 -13.88 13.58
CA LEU A 72 -4.13 -13.89 14.93
C LEU A 72 -3.20 -12.70 15.21
N PRO A 73 -3.42 -11.95 16.32
CA PRO A 73 -2.54 -10.85 16.74
C PRO A 73 -1.05 -11.24 16.92
N ALA A 74 -0.79 -12.49 17.31
CA ALA A 74 0.56 -13.01 17.47
C ALA A 74 1.31 -13.12 16.13
N GLN A 75 0.66 -13.61 15.08
CA GLN A 75 1.23 -13.72 13.74
C GLN A 75 1.51 -12.33 13.14
N ARG A 76 0.60 -11.38 13.40
CA ARG A 76 0.80 -9.98 13.02
C ARG A 76 2.05 -9.39 13.66
N THR A 77 2.26 -9.61 14.95
CA THR A 77 3.46 -9.12 15.66
C THR A 77 4.74 -9.70 15.07
N ILE A 78 4.76 -11.00 14.76
CA ILE A 78 5.92 -11.68 14.15
C ILE A 78 6.24 -11.09 12.77
N LEU A 79 5.24 -10.92 11.91
CA LEU A 79 5.47 -10.39 10.56
C LEU A 79 5.81 -8.89 10.58
N GLN A 80 5.19 -8.12 11.48
CA GLN A 80 5.58 -6.72 11.70
C GLN A 80 7.02 -6.58 12.19
N SER A 81 7.57 -7.55 12.94
CA SER A 81 8.97 -7.54 13.36
C SER A 81 9.96 -7.64 12.19
N ARG A 82 9.52 -8.14 11.03
CA ARG A 82 10.34 -8.22 9.80
C ARG A 82 10.33 -6.91 9.01
N LEU A 83 9.40 -6.01 9.32
CA LEU A 83 9.28 -4.69 8.73
C LEU A 83 9.94 -3.66 9.64
N THR A 84 10.42 -2.56 9.07
CA THR A 84 10.72 -1.42 9.94
C THR A 84 9.42 -0.83 10.49
N LYS A 85 9.49 -0.29 11.71
CA LYS A 85 8.34 0.35 12.38
C LYS A 85 7.65 1.40 11.49
N TYR A 86 8.42 2.13 10.70
CA TYR A 86 7.90 3.12 9.75
C TYR A 86 7.00 2.47 8.68
N TYR A 87 7.49 1.43 8.00
CA TYR A 87 6.73 0.79 6.92
C TYR A 87 5.53 0.00 7.43
N ALA A 88 5.64 -0.66 8.59
CA ALA A 88 4.51 -1.33 9.22
C ALA A 88 3.36 -0.34 9.52
N LEU A 89 3.67 0.80 10.14
CA LEU A 89 2.69 1.83 10.47
C LEU A 89 2.12 2.49 9.21
N ALA A 90 2.98 2.82 8.24
CA ALA A 90 2.56 3.45 6.99
C ALA A 90 1.64 2.54 6.18
N ALA A 91 1.97 1.26 6.06
CA ALA A 91 1.16 0.27 5.34
C ALA A 91 -0.22 0.09 5.99
N ALA A 92 -0.28 -0.12 7.32
CA ALA A 92 -1.54 -0.26 8.04
C ALA A 92 -2.43 0.98 7.89
N ARG A 93 -1.86 2.20 8.02
CA ARG A 93 -2.60 3.45 7.81
C ARG A 93 -3.09 3.58 6.37
N THR A 94 -2.23 3.28 5.40
CA THR A 94 -2.58 3.36 3.98
C THR A 94 -3.74 2.42 3.68
N TYR A 95 -3.70 1.18 4.18
CA TYR A 95 -4.81 0.26 4.09
C TYR A 95 -6.09 0.83 4.70
N HIS A 96 -6.09 1.29 5.96
CA HIS A 96 -7.31 1.83 6.56
C HIS A 96 -7.85 3.10 5.90
N ILE A 97 -6.98 3.94 5.33
CA ILE A 97 -7.38 5.11 4.55
C ILE A 97 -8.10 4.65 3.28
N PHE A 98 -7.48 3.74 2.51
CA PHE A 98 -7.98 3.38 1.19
C PHE A 98 -8.97 2.21 1.17
N ASN A 99 -9.10 1.42 2.23
CA ASN A 99 -9.97 0.24 2.23
C ASN A 99 -11.43 0.60 1.90
N LYS A 100 -11.91 1.72 2.45
CA LYS A 100 -13.26 2.25 2.16
C LYS A 100 -13.50 2.59 0.69
N TRP A 101 -12.44 2.82 -0.08
CA TRP A 101 -12.48 3.14 -1.52
C TRP A 101 -11.93 2.02 -2.40
N GLY A 102 -11.32 0.98 -1.82
CA GLY A 102 -10.77 -0.17 -2.52
C GLY A 102 -11.82 -1.26 -2.79
N GLU A 103 -12.83 -1.40 -1.93
CA GLU A 103 -13.89 -2.41 -2.08
C GLU A 103 -14.78 -2.21 -3.32
N THR A 104 -14.82 -1.00 -3.89
CA THR A 104 -15.67 -0.67 -5.05
C THR A 104 -15.08 -1.07 -6.41
N TYR A 105 -13.83 -1.57 -6.47
CA TYR A 105 -13.19 -1.96 -7.74
C TYR A 105 -13.26 -3.47 -8.04
N HIS A 106 -13.99 -4.26 -7.24
CA HIS A 106 -14.21 -5.69 -7.48
C HIS A 106 -15.50 -6.02 -8.25
N GLU A 107 -16.26 -5.02 -8.70
CA GLU A 107 -17.42 -5.23 -9.57
C GLU A 107 -17.19 -4.52 -10.92
N ASN A 108 -16.70 -5.29 -11.89
CA ASN A 108 -17.04 -5.24 -13.33
C ASN A 108 -16.32 -6.36 -14.09
#